data_AF-F0QUU9-F1
#
_entry.id   AF-F0QUU9-F1
#
_cell.length_a   1.000
_cell.length_b   1.000
_cell.length_c   1.000
_cell.angle_alpha   90.00
_cell.angle_beta   90.00
_cell.angle_gamma   90.00
#
_symmetry.space_group_name_H-M   'P 1'
#
loop_
_entity.id
_entity.type
_entity.pdbx_description
1 polymer ?
#
loop_
_entity_poly.entity_id
_entity_poly.type
_entity_poly.pdbx_seq_one_letter_code
_entity_poly.pdbx_strand_id
1 'polypeptide(L)'
;MEIARVNTCVSLPISDDEVFVDSMLGWLVRWLRMLGVRVIYSPNFSDNELLNVNHLLVTKDRELFRKRSRLSLLLSTPRHVEWLSVLSLVLGFPLMLNMEKSLCPICGSRLVRVSRDSVIGKVPSSVLLRNNEFWLCTGCGKVYWVGSHHARINKELEVARGVLGTLSTSCVGNNLLIIRE
;
A
#
# COMPACT_ATOMS: atom_id res chain seq x y z
N MET A 1 -17.49 -0.59 -14.34
CA MET A 1 -17.62 0.59 -13.44
C MET A 1 -16.25 1.25 -13.27
N GLU A 2 -16.11 2.58 -13.40
CA GLU A 2 -14.85 3.29 -13.09
C GLU A 2 -14.59 3.22 -11.58
N ILE A 3 -13.47 2.64 -11.17
CA ILE A 3 -13.09 2.49 -9.76
C ILE A 3 -11.89 3.35 -9.38
N ALA A 4 -11.11 3.80 -10.37
CA ALA A 4 -10.00 4.74 -10.17
C ALA A 4 -9.64 5.46 -11.47
N ARG A 5 -8.86 6.54 -11.35
CA ARG A 5 -8.43 7.38 -12.48
C ARG A 5 -7.06 8.00 -12.22
N VAL A 6 -6.18 7.94 -13.21
CA VAL A 6 -4.94 8.74 -13.25
C VAL A 6 -5.20 9.99 -14.09
N ASN A 7 -4.77 11.16 -13.63
CA ASN A 7 -4.98 12.45 -14.32
C ASN A 7 -4.16 12.63 -15.62
N THR A 8 -3.36 11.62 -15.97
CA THR A 8 -2.54 11.55 -17.18
C THR A 8 -2.71 10.16 -17.81
N CYS A 9 -2.91 10.08 -19.13
CA CYS A 9 -2.86 8.84 -19.89
C CYS A 9 -1.39 8.39 -19.97
N VAL A 10 -1.05 7.32 -19.25
CA VAL A 10 0.32 6.81 -19.13
C VAL A 10 0.34 5.29 -19.28
N SER A 11 1.49 4.74 -19.69
CA SER A 11 1.73 3.30 -19.63
C SER A 11 1.90 2.83 -18.18
N LEU A 12 1.38 1.64 -17.87
CA LEU A 12 1.57 0.98 -16.58
C LEU A 12 2.62 -0.14 -16.69
N PRO A 13 3.36 -0.45 -15.61
CA PRO A 13 3.33 0.21 -14.31
C PRO A 13 4.04 1.58 -14.33
N ILE A 14 3.62 2.48 -13.44
CA ILE A 14 4.29 3.76 -13.19
C ILE A 14 5.52 3.48 -12.34
N SER A 15 6.70 3.77 -12.90
CA SER A 15 7.96 3.70 -12.16
C SER A 15 8.12 4.96 -11.32
N ASP A 16 7.83 4.86 -10.03
CA ASP A 16 8.08 5.91 -9.05
C ASP A 16 8.72 5.31 -7.80
N ASP A 17 9.84 5.88 -7.36
CA ASP A 17 10.60 5.38 -6.21
C ASP A 17 9.87 5.62 -4.89
N GLU A 18 9.01 6.64 -4.85
CA GLU A 18 8.24 7.03 -3.68
C GLU A 18 6.81 7.37 -4.09
N VAL A 19 5.83 6.83 -3.37
CA VAL A 19 4.42 7.16 -3.60
C VAL A 19 3.88 7.90 -2.39
N PHE A 20 3.27 9.05 -2.63
CA PHE A 20 2.59 9.83 -1.60
C PHE A 20 1.15 9.35 -1.49
N VAL A 21 0.72 9.13 -0.26
CA VAL A 21 -0.65 8.69 0.02
C VAL A 21 -1.29 9.68 0.96
N ASP A 22 -2.49 10.12 0.59
CA ASP A 22 -3.31 11.04 1.37
C ASP A 22 -3.61 10.48 2.78
N SER A 23 -3.70 11.40 3.75
CA SER A 23 -4.00 11.17 5.17
C SER A 23 -5.18 10.20 5.39
N MET A 24 -6.22 10.29 4.56
CA MET A 24 -7.45 9.48 4.64
C MET A 24 -7.28 8.00 4.26
N LEU A 25 -6.16 7.63 3.66
CA LEU A 25 -5.89 6.29 3.14
C LEU A 25 -4.94 5.49 4.03
N GLY A 26 -4.90 5.78 5.33
CA GLY A 26 -3.99 5.11 6.29
C GLY A 26 -4.15 3.58 6.34
N TRP A 27 -5.33 3.03 6.02
CA TRP A 27 -5.50 1.59 5.83
C TRP A 27 -4.63 1.10 4.67
N LEU A 28 -4.73 1.73 3.49
CA LEU A 28 -3.97 1.37 2.29
C LEU A 28 -2.46 1.46 2.53
N VAL A 29 -1.99 2.49 3.23
CA VAL A 29 -0.57 2.68 3.56
C VAL A 29 0.02 1.49 4.30
N ARG A 30 -0.72 0.94 5.28
CA ARG A 30 -0.27 -0.24 6.04
C ARG A 30 -0.09 -1.43 5.13
N TRP A 31 -1.02 -1.64 4.20
CA TRP A 31 -0.99 -2.74 3.24
C TRP A 31 0.12 -2.61 2.22
N LEU A 32 0.29 -1.43 1.62
CA LEU A 32 1.38 -1.15 0.69
C LEU A 32 2.74 -1.43 1.33
N ARG A 33 2.94 -0.97 2.57
CA ARG A 33 4.17 -1.25 3.34
C ARG A 33 4.37 -2.74 3.62
N MET A 34 3.32 -3.47 4.01
CA MET A 34 3.40 -4.94 4.17
C MET A 34 3.80 -5.64 2.87
N LEU A 35 3.39 -5.11 1.71
CA LEU A 35 3.71 -5.63 0.39
C LEU A 35 5.06 -5.14 -0.16
N GLY A 36 5.83 -4.39 0.64
CA GLY A 36 7.17 -3.93 0.30
C GLY A 36 7.23 -2.62 -0.48
N VAL A 37 6.09 -1.92 -0.62
CA VAL A 37 6.02 -0.64 -1.32
C VAL A 37 6.44 0.49 -0.38
N ARG A 38 7.37 1.34 -0.85
CA ARG A 38 7.76 2.56 -0.14
C ARG A 38 6.66 3.61 -0.28
N VAL A 39 6.14 4.05 0.86
CA VAL A 39 5.04 5.01 0.92
C VAL A 39 5.38 6.14 1.86
N ILE A 40 5.34 7.36 1.33
CA ILE A 40 5.42 8.59 2.09
C ILE A 40 4.01 8.96 2.57
N TYR A 41 3.86 9.00 3.90
CA TYR A 41 2.57 9.20 4.54
C TYR A 41 2.74 9.91 5.87
N SER A 42 1.90 10.92 6.09
CA SER A 42 1.68 11.58 7.37
C SER A 42 0.18 11.78 7.55
N PRO A 43 -0.38 11.50 8.74
CA PRO A 43 -1.75 11.87 9.04
C PRO A 43 -1.96 13.40 9.06
N ASN A 44 -0.87 14.18 9.09
CA ASN A 44 -0.89 15.64 9.18
C ASN A 44 -0.56 16.33 7.85
N PHE A 45 -0.49 15.60 6.74
CA PHE A 45 -0.27 16.25 5.44
C PHE A 45 -1.41 17.21 5.12
N SER A 46 -1.05 18.45 4.81
CA SER A 46 -1.98 19.44 4.27
C SER A 46 -2.13 19.28 2.75
N ASP A 47 -3.29 19.71 2.23
CA ASP A 47 -3.53 19.75 0.78
C ASP A 47 -2.44 20.54 0.05
N ASN A 48 -1.96 21.64 0.62
CA ASN A 48 -0.92 22.47 0.02
C ASN A 48 0.41 21.72 -0.12
N GLU A 49 0.79 20.92 0.88
CA GLU A 49 1.96 20.04 0.76
C GLU A 49 1.74 19.02 -0.36
N LEU A 50 0.59 18.35 -0.33
CA LEU A 50 0.25 17.32 -1.31
C LEU A 50 0.09 17.87 -2.73
N LEU A 51 -0.26 19.14 -2.95
CA LEU A 51 -0.32 19.74 -4.29
C LEU A 51 1.07 19.90 -4.95
N ASN A 52 2.12 20.00 -4.13
CA ASN A 52 3.45 20.39 -4.58
C ASN A 52 4.45 19.24 -4.71
N VAL A 53 4.14 18.04 -4.21
CA VAL A 53 5.05 16.88 -4.33
C VAL A 53 5.18 16.40 -5.77
N ASN A 54 6.41 16.09 -6.20
CA ASN A 54 6.73 15.69 -7.59
C ASN A 54 6.42 14.22 -7.92
N HIS A 55 6.12 13.42 -6.91
CA HIS A 55 5.83 11.99 -7.01
C HIS A 55 4.34 11.71 -7.16
N LEU A 56 3.96 10.51 -7.60
CA LEU A 56 2.57 10.06 -7.65
C LEU A 56 1.87 10.29 -6.31
N LEU A 57 0.74 10.99 -6.35
CA LEU A 57 -0.19 11.10 -5.22
C LEU A 57 -1.38 10.18 -5.39
N VAL A 58 -1.65 9.39 -4.38
CA VAL A 58 -2.86 8.57 -4.25
C VAL A 58 -3.81 9.27 -3.29
N THR A 59 -5.00 9.60 -3.76
CA THR A 59 -6.02 10.29 -2.95
C THR A 59 -7.42 9.77 -3.22
N LYS A 60 -8.34 9.98 -2.27
CA LYS A 60 -9.79 9.86 -2.47
C LYS A 60 -10.49 11.22 -2.54
N ASP A 61 -9.74 12.30 -2.34
CA ASP A 61 -10.22 13.68 -2.40
C ASP A 61 -10.29 14.14 -3.85
N ARG A 62 -11.52 14.41 -4.30
CA ARG A 62 -11.80 14.85 -5.67
C ARG A 62 -11.34 16.29 -5.91
N GLU A 63 -11.41 17.16 -4.91
CA GLU A 63 -10.97 18.54 -5.03
C GLU A 63 -9.45 18.62 -5.11
N LEU A 64 -8.73 17.88 -4.26
CA LEU A 64 -7.27 17.79 -4.30
C LEU A 64 -6.81 17.24 -5.65
N PHE A 65 -7.42 16.14 -6.10
CA PHE A 65 -7.13 15.57 -7.43
C PHE A 65 -7.37 16.56 -8.56
N ARG A 66 -8.48 17.33 -8.52
CA ARG A 66 -8.81 18.33 -9.55
C ARG A 66 -7.84 19.51 -9.55
N LYS A 67 -7.40 19.97 -8.37
CA LYS A 67 -6.48 21.11 -8.22
C LYS A 67 -5.04 20.75 -8.60
N ARG A 68 -4.70 19.47 -8.54
CA ARG A 68 -3.34 18.98 -8.76
C ARG A 68 -3.04 18.75 -10.25
N SER A 69 -2.04 19.47 -10.77
CA SER A 69 -1.54 19.32 -12.14
C SER A 69 -0.51 18.20 -12.32
N ARG A 70 0.14 17.77 -11.24
CA ARG A 70 1.12 16.68 -11.23
C ARG A 70 0.44 15.31 -11.18
N LEU A 71 1.17 14.26 -11.56
CA LEU A 71 0.67 12.89 -11.59
C LEU A 71 -0.07 12.51 -10.30
N SER A 72 -1.33 12.11 -10.43
CA SER A 72 -2.16 11.69 -9.32
C SER A 72 -3.11 10.57 -9.72
N LEU A 73 -3.40 9.69 -8.75
CA LEU A 73 -4.37 8.61 -8.82
C LEU A 73 -5.52 8.92 -7.85
N LEU A 74 -6.73 9.09 -8.40
CA LEU A 74 -7.97 9.16 -7.64
C LEU A 74 -8.56 7.77 -7.48
N LEU A 75 -8.81 7.36 -6.24
CA LEU A 75 -9.60 6.17 -5.94
C LEU A 75 -11.08 6.57 -5.85
N SER A 76 -11.94 5.98 -6.68
CA SER A 76 -13.36 6.32 -6.78
C SER A 76 -14.28 5.33 -6.06
N THR A 77 -13.77 4.17 -5.68
CA THR A 77 -14.50 3.11 -4.98
C THR A 77 -14.39 3.20 -3.45
N PRO A 78 -15.41 2.80 -2.67
CA PRO A 78 -15.29 2.64 -1.21
C PRO A 78 -14.66 1.31 -0.80
N ARG A 79 -14.42 0.37 -1.73
CA ARG A 79 -13.99 -0.99 -1.40
C ARG A 79 -12.47 -1.07 -1.27
N HIS A 80 -12.01 -1.30 -0.05
CA HIS A 80 -10.58 -1.43 0.28
C HIS A 80 -9.82 -2.42 -0.59
N VAL A 81 -10.42 -3.58 -0.88
CA VAL A 81 -9.79 -4.60 -1.73
C VAL A 81 -9.52 -4.11 -3.15
N GLU A 82 -10.40 -3.27 -3.69
CA GLU A 82 -10.22 -2.68 -5.03
C GLU A 82 -9.08 -1.66 -5.03
N TRP A 83 -8.83 -0.97 -3.90
CA TRP A 83 -7.66 -0.10 -3.78
C TRP A 83 -6.36 -0.89 -3.93
N LEU A 84 -6.24 -2.06 -3.30
CA LEU A 84 -5.05 -2.89 -3.42
C LEU A 84 -4.82 -3.35 -4.86
N SER A 85 -5.88 -3.80 -5.54
CA SER A 85 -5.82 -4.22 -6.94
C SER A 85 -5.41 -3.08 -7.86
N VAL A 86 -6.03 -1.90 -7.69
CA VAL A 86 -5.67 -0.69 -8.45
C VAL A 86 -4.20 -0.34 -8.23
N LEU A 87 -3.72 -0.35 -6.99
CA LEU A 87 -2.34 0.02 -6.70
C LEU A 87 -1.34 -1.01 -7.22
N SER A 88 -1.68 -2.29 -7.16
CA SER A 88 -0.85 -3.36 -7.75
C SER A 88 -0.75 -3.21 -9.28
N LEU A 89 -1.87 -2.89 -9.94
CA LEU A 89 -1.89 -2.59 -11.38
C LEU A 89 -1.05 -1.35 -11.72
N VAL A 90 -1.21 -0.27 -10.94
CA VAL A 90 -0.56 1.02 -11.21
C VAL A 90 0.95 0.98 -10.91
N LEU A 91 1.37 0.31 -9.83
CA LEU A 91 2.77 0.31 -9.37
C LEU A 91 3.53 -0.98 -9.69
N GLY A 92 2.86 -2.02 -10.18
CA GLY A 92 3.50 -3.26 -10.63
C GLY A 92 4.04 -4.15 -9.51
N PHE A 93 3.60 -4.02 -8.26
CA PHE A 93 4.00 -4.92 -7.18
C PHE A 93 3.08 -6.15 -7.10
N PRO A 94 3.60 -7.32 -6.69
CA PRO A 94 2.78 -8.51 -6.51
C PRO A 94 1.90 -8.37 -5.27
N LEU A 95 0.64 -8.81 -5.37
CA LEU A 95 -0.27 -8.90 -4.22
C LEU A 95 0.07 -10.09 -3.31
N MET A 96 1.33 -10.28 -2.94
CA MET A 96 1.79 -11.42 -2.16
C MET A 96 2.69 -10.95 -1.03
N LEU A 97 2.44 -11.44 0.19
CA LEU A 97 3.33 -11.16 1.31
C LEU A 97 4.68 -11.85 1.11
N ASN A 98 5.73 -11.09 1.34
CA ASN A 98 7.09 -11.59 1.47
C ASN A 98 7.78 -10.84 2.61
N MET A 99 7.91 -11.49 3.77
CA MET A 99 8.43 -10.86 4.99
C MET A 99 9.84 -10.29 4.84
N GLU A 100 10.66 -10.83 3.92
CA GLU A 100 12.02 -10.31 3.63
C GLU A 100 11.98 -8.98 2.84
N LYS A 101 10.87 -8.71 2.15
CA LYS A 101 10.64 -7.46 1.41
C LYS A 101 9.67 -6.50 2.13
N SER A 102 8.88 -7.02 3.07
CA SER A 102 7.91 -6.24 3.83
C SER A 102 8.58 -5.10 4.61
N LEU A 103 7.93 -3.95 4.59
CA LEU A 103 8.26 -2.81 5.44
C LEU A 103 7.34 -2.79 6.66
N CYS A 104 7.77 -2.10 7.71
CA CYS A 104 6.98 -1.90 8.91
C CYS A 104 5.65 -1.22 8.54
N PRO A 105 4.49 -1.83 8.83
CA PRO A 105 3.19 -1.22 8.49
C PRO A 105 2.95 0.12 9.18
N ILE A 106 3.62 0.36 10.32
CA ILE A 106 3.42 1.54 11.15
C ILE A 106 4.30 2.70 10.67
N CYS A 107 5.61 2.48 10.54
CA CYS A 107 6.56 3.55 10.23
C CYS A 107 7.22 3.46 8.84
N GLY A 108 7.04 2.36 8.10
CA GLY A 108 7.64 2.16 6.78
C GLY A 108 9.13 1.79 6.78
N SER A 109 9.78 1.70 7.95
CA SER A 109 11.17 1.24 8.04
C SER A 109 11.32 -0.25 7.73
N ARG A 110 12.54 -0.67 7.36
CA ARG A 110 12.83 -2.07 7.03
C ARG A 110 12.58 -3.00 8.22
N LEU A 111 12.18 -4.22 7.90
CA LEU A 111 12.12 -5.33 8.83
C LEU A 111 13.38 -6.17 8.66
N VAL A 112 14.02 -6.53 9.77
CA VAL A 112 15.17 -7.44 9.77
C VAL A 112 14.80 -8.71 10.52
N ARG A 113 15.16 -9.86 9.95
CA ARG A 113 14.96 -11.15 10.61
C ARG A 113 15.87 -11.23 11.84
N VAL A 114 15.31 -11.70 12.96
CA VAL A 114 16.03 -11.78 14.25
C VAL A 114 15.79 -13.14 14.91
N SER A 115 16.72 -13.53 15.80
CA SER A 115 16.60 -14.78 16.55
C SER A 115 15.50 -14.70 17.60
N ARG A 116 14.95 -15.85 17.98
CA ARG A 116 13.96 -15.98 19.06
C ARG A 116 14.46 -15.38 20.38
N ASP A 117 15.74 -15.57 20.70
CA ASP A 117 16.32 -15.07 21.96
C ASP A 117 16.34 -13.54 22.03
N SER A 118 16.57 -12.88 20.89
CA SER A 118 16.62 -11.42 20.80
C SER A 118 15.28 -10.70 21.04
N VAL A 119 14.18 -11.47 21.01
CA VAL A 119 12.81 -10.97 21.19
C VAL A 119 12.17 -11.43 22.51
N ILE A 120 12.90 -12.16 23.37
CA ILE A 120 12.45 -12.50 24.72
C ILE A 120 12.16 -11.21 25.49
N GLY A 121 11.01 -11.15 26.17
CA GLY A 121 10.54 -9.96 26.89
C GLY A 121 9.98 -8.84 26.01
N LYS A 122 10.10 -8.92 24.67
CA LYS A 122 9.50 -7.96 23.71
C LYS A 122 8.17 -8.45 23.12
N VAL A 123 7.89 -9.74 23.22
CA VAL A 123 6.63 -10.36 22.80
C VAL A 123 6.08 -11.25 23.91
N PRO A 124 4.76 -11.52 23.94
CA PRO A 124 4.17 -12.44 24.92
C PRO A 124 4.77 -13.84 24.85
N SER A 125 4.93 -14.52 25.98
CA SER A 125 5.54 -15.87 26.04
C SER A 125 4.80 -16.89 25.15
N SER A 126 3.48 -16.76 25.02
CA SER A 126 2.67 -17.62 24.13
C SER A 126 3.04 -17.48 22.65
N VAL A 127 3.53 -16.31 22.23
CA VAL A 127 4.02 -16.07 20.87
C VAL A 127 5.35 -16.79 20.66
N LEU A 128 6.27 -16.71 21.62
CA LEU A 128 7.53 -17.45 21.58
C LEU A 128 7.28 -18.94 21.45
N LEU A 129 6.37 -19.51 22.25
CA LEU A 129 6.07 -20.95 22.21
C LEU A 129 5.57 -21.44 20.84
N ARG A 130 4.90 -20.58 20.06
CA ARG A 130 4.23 -20.96 18.80
C ARG A 130 4.98 -20.55 17.53
N ASN A 131 6.05 -19.76 17.65
CA ASN A 131 6.73 -19.17 16.51
C ASN A 131 8.24 -19.27 16.66
N ASN A 132 8.92 -19.55 15.54
CA ASN A 132 10.38 -19.64 15.47
C ASN A 132 11.01 -18.53 14.62
N GLU A 133 10.20 -17.76 13.90
CA GLU A 133 10.65 -16.69 13.02
C GLU A 133 10.09 -15.34 13.48
N PHE A 134 10.99 -14.36 13.58
CA PHE A 134 10.68 -13.03 14.06
C PHE A 134 11.36 -11.98 13.20
N TRP A 135 10.69 -10.85 13.06
CA TRP A 135 11.22 -9.67 12.37
C TRP A 135 11.13 -8.46 13.28
N LEU A 136 12.23 -7.73 13.41
CA LEU A 136 12.31 -6.48 14.16
C LEU A 136 12.30 -5.30 13.19
N CYS A 137 11.51 -4.29 13.49
CA CYS A 137 11.57 -3.02 12.76
C CYS A 137 12.77 -2.19 13.20
N THR A 138 13.57 -1.73 12.24
CA THR A 138 14.75 -0.89 12.49
C THR A 138 14.41 0.56 12.88
N GLY A 139 13.16 1.00 12.70
CA GLY A 139 12.72 2.37 13.01
C GLY A 139 12.01 2.47 14.36
N CYS A 140 10.88 1.76 14.51
CA CYS A 140 10.05 1.86 15.72
C CYS A 140 10.22 0.69 16.71
N GLY A 141 11.10 -0.28 16.43
CA GLY A 141 11.38 -1.39 17.34
C GLY A 141 10.27 -2.44 17.50
N LYS A 142 9.16 -2.31 16.75
CA LYS A 142 8.08 -3.32 16.75
C LYS A 142 8.60 -4.68 16.27
N VAL A 143 8.14 -5.74 16.93
CA VAL A 143 8.41 -7.14 16.55
C VAL A 143 7.20 -7.73 15.83
N TYR A 144 7.45 -8.47 14.75
CA TYR A 144 6.47 -9.14 13.89
C TYR A 144 6.78 -10.63 13.78
N TRP A 145 5.76 -11.45 13.57
CA TRP A 145 5.84 -12.90 13.37
C TRP A 145 4.65 -13.38 12.53
N VAL A 146 4.74 -14.59 11.98
CA VAL A 146 3.66 -15.21 11.20
C VAL A 146 2.63 -15.82 12.15
N GLY A 147 1.59 -15.05 12.49
CA GLY A 147 0.51 -15.51 13.37
C GLY A 147 -0.82 -15.77 12.65
N SER A 148 -1.89 -15.93 13.42
CA SER A 148 -3.28 -16.09 12.92
C SER A 148 -3.73 -14.96 11.98
N HIS A 149 -3.18 -13.76 12.14
CA HIS A 149 -3.46 -12.62 11.25
C HIS A 149 -2.99 -12.87 9.82
N HIS A 150 -1.97 -13.72 9.62
CA HIS A 150 -1.41 -14.00 8.29
C HIS A 150 -2.42 -14.68 7.36
N ALA A 151 -3.24 -15.60 7.88
CA ALA A 151 -4.31 -16.24 7.11
C ALA A 151 -5.35 -15.21 6.61
N ARG A 152 -5.68 -14.23 7.45
CA ARG A 152 -6.62 -13.16 7.09
C ARG A 152 -6.02 -12.22 6.04
N ILE A 153 -4.74 -11.92 6.15
CA ILE A 153 -4.02 -11.13 5.13
C ILE A 153 -4.02 -11.86 3.78
N ASN A 154 -3.65 -13.14 3.78
CA ASN A 154 -3.63 -13.95 2.56
C ASN A 154 -5.02 -14.02 1.90
N LYS A 155 -6.09 -14.16 2.69
CA LYS A 155 -7.46 -14.16 2.17
C LYS A 155 -7.81 -12.84 1.48
N GLU A 156 -7.48 -11.70 2.08
CA GLU A 156 -7.71 -10.39 1.44
C GLU A 156 -6.91 -10.25 0.14
N LEU A 157 -5.66 -10.72 0.12
CA LEU A 157 -4.80 -10.68 -1.07
C LEU A 157 -5.31 -11.60 -2.18
N GLU A 158 -5.88 -12.76 -1.86
CA GLU A 158 -6.57 -13.61 -2.85
C GLU A 158 -7.73 -12.88 -3.51
N VAL A 159 -8.57 -12.22 -2.71
CA VAL A 159 -9.68 -11.43 -3.27
C VAL A 159 -9.16 -10.29 -4.12
N ALA A 160 -8.10 -9.60 -3.68
CA ALA A 160 -7.46 -8.53 -4.46
C ALA A 160 -6.88 -9.03 -5.79
N ARG A 161 -6.28 -10.23 -5.83
CA ARG A 161 -5.83 -10.87 -7.08
C ARG A 161 -6.99 -11.16 -8.02
N GLY A 162 -8.09 -11.69 -7.49
CA GLY A 162 -9.31 -11.93 -8.26
C GLY A 162 -9.84 -10.65 -8.90
N VAL A 163 -9.89 -9.56 -8.13
CA VAL A 163 -10.29 -8.23 -8.65
C VAL A 163 -9.29 -7.71 -9.68
N LEU A 164 -7.98 -7.86 -9.46
CA LEU A 164 -6.94 -7.42 -10.40
C LEU A 164 -7.13 -8.05 -11.78
N GLY A 165 -7.49 -9.34 -11.83
CA GLY A 165 -7.77 -10.05 -13.08
C GLY A 165 -9.00 -9.56 -13.84
N THR A 166 -9.87 -8.75 -13.22
CA THR A 166 -11.05 -8.14 -13.86
C THR A 166 -10.89 -6.65 -14.13
N LEU A 167 -9.69 -6.09 -13.92
CA LEU A 167 -9.43 -4.69 -14.20
C LEU A 167 -9.01 -4.50 -15.65
N SER A 168 -9.61 -3.50 -16.29
CA SER A 168 -9.19 -2.98 -17.59
C SER A 168 -8.84 -1.51 -17.49
N THR A 169 -8.05 -1.02 -18.44
CA THR A 169 -7.66 0.40 -18.51
C THR A 169 -8.00 0.97 -19.86
N SER A 170 -8.34 2.25 -19.89
CA SER A 170 -8.64 2.96 -21.13
C SER A 170 -8.27 4.43 -20.98
N CYS A 171 -7.65 5.01 -22.02
CA CYS A 171 -7.38 6.43 -22.05
C CYS A 171 -8.57 7.21 -22.60
N VAL A 172 -9.05 8.18 -21.82
CA VAL A 172 -10.16 9.07 -22.19
C VAL A 172 -9.71 10.51 -22.01
N GLY A 173 -9.50 11.20 -23.13
CA GLY A 173 -8.83 12.50 -23.15
C GLY A 173 -7.42 12.36 -22.56
N ASN A 174 -7.07 13.22 -21.60
CA ASN A 174 -5.79 13.14 -20.89
C ASN A 174 -5.78 12.16 -19.72
N ASN A 175 -6.85 11.40 -19.44
CA ASN A 175 -6.92 10.57 -18.23
C ASN A 175 -6.75 9.09 -18.56
N LEU A 176 -6.10 8.33 -17.68
CA LEU A 176 -6.17 6.86 -17.68
C LEU A 176 -7.29 6.43 -16.72
N LEU A 177 -8.36 5.84 -17.25
CA LEU A 177 -9.44 5.27 -16.44
C LEU A 177 -9.11 3.83 -16.09
N ILE A 178 -9.41 3.43 -14.85
CA ILE A 178 -9.32 2.05 -14.38
C ILE A 178 -10.73 1.56 -14.10
N ILE A 179 -11.15 0.58 -14.87
CA ILE A 179 -12.52 0.07 -14.92
C ILE A 179 -12.51 -1.35 -14.41
N ARG A 180 -13.50 -1.67 -13.57
CA ARG A 180 -13.81 -3.04 -13.18
C ARG A 180 -15.00 -3.53 -14.00
N GLU A 181 -14.83 -4.66 -14.68
CA GLU A 181 -15.93 -5.40 -15.34
C GLU A 181 -16.89 -6.04 -14.33
#